data_AF-A0A397IYR3-F1
#
_entry.id   AF-A0A397IYR3-F1
#
_cell.length_a   1.000
_cell.length_b   1.000
_cell.length_c   1.000
_cell.angle_alpha   90.00
_cell.angle_beta   90.00
_cell.angle_gamma   90.00
#
_symmetry.space_group_name_H-M   'P 1'
#
loop_
_entity.id
_entity.type
_entity.pdbx_description
1 polymer ?
#
loop_
_entity_poly.entity_id
_entity_poly.type
_entity_poly.pdbx_seq_one_letter_code
_entity_poly.pdbx_strand_id
1 'polypeptide(L)'
;MSITSLKNRIIGQDIINIACKNLFIPANNQKRFAHDVIIRQRTHKPIVKFGAGGRSSVSGHVATVFGCTGFLGRYVVSKLAKRGTQVIVPYRDEDEKRHLKVNGDLGQVVPLEFDLRNEKNIHECVRNSDIVYNLVGRDYETNNFTFEQVHVEGAARIARISREDGVARFVHVSSLNADKNSKSKFYKTKAYGEEAVRAEFPDATIVRPSVMHGAEDRFLNRLAGTTFEYVLNGGQTKCTPVHVNDVAAALETILSDESTIGETYELYGPREYTHEQIYNLVDDILGSRRTQIYIPKMIAMIVAKLMHLPFISSYSPDDVERAHINDKITPLFIDKEQKERNTAVKTFEDLGILPKNLESTALSVLRYYRRSTFYDEPIDKHTGKVRRGVYYTE
;
A
#
# COMPACT_ATOMS: atom_id res chain seq x y z
N MET A 1 -14.56 21.37 61.94
CA MET A 1 -14.57 20.79 60.57
C MET A 1 -13.97 21.81 59.63
N SER A 2 -12.82 21.47 59.05
CA SER A 2 -11.84 22.45 58.55
C SER A 2 -12.22 23.10 57.22
N ILE A 3 -11.78 24.36 57.09
CA ILE A 3 -11.82 25.22 55.89
C ILE A 3 -11.17 24.54 54.65
N THR A 4 -10.42 23.45 54.85
CA THR A 4 -9.84 22.59 53.81
C THR A 4 -10.90 21.82 52.99
N SER A 5 -12.08 21.52 53.55
CA SER A 5 -13.14 20.79 52.83
C SER A 5 -13.88 21.65 51.79
N LEU A 6 -13.97 22.97 52.01
CA LEU A 6 -14.65 23.90 51.10
C LEU A 6 -13.79 24.29 49.88
N LYS A 7 -12.45 24.36 50.03
CA LYS A 7 -11.55 24.63 48.89
C LYS A 7 -11.55 23.52 47.83
N ASN A 8 -11.66 22.26 48.24
CA ASN A 8 -11.71 21.13 47.29
C ASN A 8 -13.04 21.03 46.53
N ARG A 9 -14.12 21.67 47.01
CA ARG A 9 -15.41 21.70 46.31
C ARG A 9 -15.46 22.77 45.22
N ILE A 10 -14.78 23.90 45.44
CA ILE A 10 -14.70 25.02 44.49
C ILE A 10 -13.77 24.67 43.32
N ILE A 11 -12.63 24.00 43.58
CA ILE A 11 -11.72 23.53 42.52
C ILE A 11 -12.38 22.44 41.66
N GLY A 12 -13.25 21.61 42.24
CA GLY A 12 -14.02 20.60 41.50
C GLY A 12 -15.06 21.19 40.54
N GLN A 13 -15.69 22.32 40.88
CA GLN A 13 -16.68 22.97 40.02
C GLN A 13 -16.05 23.74 38.85
N ASP A 14 -14.86 24.31 39.03
CA ASP A 14 -14.14 24.98 37.94
C ASP A 14 -13.55 23.98 36.94
N ILE A 15 -13.09 22.80 37.39
CA ILE A 15 -12.62 21.73 36.49
C ILE A 15 -13.79 21.13 35.69
N ILE A 16 -14.98 21.00 36.28
CA ILE A 16 -16.18 20.54 35.57
C ILE A 16 -16.65 21.60 34.55
N ASN A 17 -16.59 22.90 34.88
CA ASN A 17 -16.95 23.97 33.94
C ASN A 17 -15.93 24.17 32.81
N ILE A 18 -14.65 23.84 33.03
CA ILE A 18 -13.62 23.80 31.98
C ILE A 18 -13.77 22.53 31.11
N ALA A 19 -14.15 21.39 31.70
CA ALA A 19 -14.42 20.15 30.98
C ALA A 19 -15.72 20.20 30.14
N CYS A 20 -16.75 20.90 30.61
CA CYS A 20 -18.03 21.04 29.88
C CYS A 20 -18.01 22.12 28.78
N LYS A 21 -17.07 23.07 28.80
CA LYS A 21 -16.91 24.06 27.72
C LYS A 21 -16.22 23.51 26.46
N ASN A 22 -15.50 22.39 26.56
CA ASN A 22 -14.90 21.69 25.42
C ASN A 22 -15.77 20.56 24.86
N LEU A 23 -17.01 20.41 25.36
CA LEU A 23 -17.97 19.39 24.92
C LEU A 23 -19.16 19.95 24.14
N PHE A 24 -19.06 21.18 23.65
CA PHE A 24 -19.94 21.72 22.62
C PHE A 24 -19.25 21.62 21.27
N ILE A 25 -19.28 20.43 20.68
CA ILE A 25 -19.27 20.35 19.22
C ILE A 25 -20.61 20.98 18.80
N PRO A 26 -20.64 22.14 18.11
CA PRO A 26 -21.89 22.61 17.57
C PRO A 26 -22.41 21.47 16.69
N ALA A 27 -23.65 21.04 16.94
CA ALA A 27 -24.38 20.14 16.06
C ALA A 27 -24.50 20.85 14.70
N ASN A 28 -23.43 20.76 13.92
CA ASN A 28 -23.28 21.49 12.69
C ASN A 28 -24.03 20.69 11.64
N ASN A 29 -25.28 21.10 11.45
CA ASN A 29 -26.12 20.83 10.30
C ASN A 29 -26.17 19.36 9.86
N GLN A 30 -27.36 18.77 9.98
CA GLN A 30 -27.84 17.88 8.93
C GLN A 30 -27.76 18.64 7.60
N LYS A 31 -26.59 18.59 6.93
CA LYS A 31 -26.44 19.06 5.57
C LYS A 31 -27.40 18.21 4.76
N ARG A 32 -28.49 18.81 4.27
CA ARG A 32 -29.18 18.32 3.07
C ARG A 32 -28.07 17.89 2.11
N PHE A 33 -28.01 16.61 1.75
CA PHE A 33 -26.94 16.03 0.96
C PHE A 33 -26.74 16.84 -0.33
N ALA A 34 -25.81 17.79 -0.28
CA ALA A 34 -25.56 18.71 -1.36
C ALA A 34 -25.03 17.89 -2.53
N HIS A 35 -25.66 18.07 -3.69
CA HIS A 35 -25.17 17.49 -4.92
C HIS A 35 -23.97 18.37 -5.31
N ASP A 36 -22.78 17.98 -4.85
CA ASP A 36 -21.56 18.71 -5.18
C ASP A 36 -21.14 18.34 -6.61
N VAL A 37 -21.28 19.30 -7.53
CA VAL A 37 -20.76 19.18 -8.88
C VAL A 37 -19.30 19.63 -8.87
N ILE A 38 -18.40 18.68 -9.06
CA ILE A 38 -16.96 18.96 -9.19
C ILE A 38 -16.61 18.85 -10.67
N ILE A 39 -16.15 19.94 -11.28
CA ILE A 39 -15.71 19.91 -12.68
C ILE A 39 -14.24 19.54 -12.71
N ARG A 40 -13.88 18.54 -13.51
CA ARG A 40 -12.48 18.13 -13.66
C ARG A 40 -11.68 19.15 -14.46
N GLN A 41 -10.46 19.43 -14.01
CA GLN A 41 -9.57 20.37 -14.71
C GLN A 41 -9.20 19.90 -16.12
N ARG A 42 -8.87 18.61 -16.30
CA ARG A 42 -8.36 18.09 -17.60
C ARG A 42 -9.47 17.82 -18.63
N THR A 43 -10.56 17.19 -18.21
CA THR A 43 -11.61 16.72 -19.14
C THR A 43 -12.83 17.63 -19.17
N HIS A 44 -12.96 18.60 -18.26
CA HIS A 44 -14.13 19.48 -18.07
C HIS A 44 -15.48 18.75 -17.87
N LYS A 45 -15.45 17.42 -17.67
CA LYS A 45 -16.63 16.62 -17.35
C LYS A 45 -17.04 16.85 -15.89
N PRO A 46 -18.34 17.08 -15.61
CA PRO A 46 -18.84 17.20 -14.24
C PRO A 46 -18.86 15.82 -13.56
N ILE A 47 -18.27 15.73 -12.38
CA ILE A 47 -18.46 14.63 -11.44
C ILE A 47 -19.68 14.99 -10.60
N VAL A 48 -20.73 14.17 -10.70
CA VAL A 48 -21.94 14.35 -9.91
C VAL A 48 -21.97 13.30 -8.81
N LYS A 49 -21.92 13.75 -7.56
CA LYS A 49 -22.01 12.91 -6.37
C LYS A 49 -23.46 12.83 -5.90
N PHE A 50 -23.92 11.62 -5.57
CA PHE A 50 -25.25 11.38 -5.03
C PHE A 50 -25.20 10.47 -3.81
N GLY A 51 -25.97 10.82 -2.77
CA GLY A 51 -26.11 10.03 -1.54
C GLY A 51 -25.21 10.49 -0.39
N ALA A 52 -25.33 9.80 0.74
CA ALA A 52 -24.63 10.12 2.00
C ALA A 52 -23.14 9.77 2.01
N GLY A 53 -22.64 9.15 0.94
CA GLY A 53 -21.36 8.47 0.91
C GLY A 53 -21.48 7.04 1.44
N GLY A 54 -20.69 6.12 0.87
CA GLY A 54 -20.72 4.70 1.24
C GLY A 54 -21.01 3.79 0.06
N ARG A 55 -21.22 2.50 0.35
CA ARG A 55 -21.25 1.42 -0.65
C ARG A 55 -22.31 1.61 -1.75
N SER A 56 -23.50 2.07 -1.37
CA SER A 56 -24.64 2.27 -2.29
C SER A 56 -24.81 3.73 -2.74
N SER A 57 -23.91 4.62 -2.33
CA SER A 57 -23.86 5.99 -2.86
C SER A 57 -23.16 6.01 -4.21
N VAL A 58 -23.25 7.13 -4.93
CA VAL A 58 -22.55 7.30 -6.21
C VAL A 58 -21.53 8.41 -6.03
N SER A 59 -20.25 8.07 -6.19
CA SER A 59 -19.17 9.04 -6.11
C SER A 59 -19.00 9.85 -7.41
N GLY A 60 -19.62 9.40 -8.51
CA GLY A 60 -19.48 9.99 -9.84
C GLY A 60 -18.14 9.68 -10.51
N HIS A 61 -17.32 8.82 -9.92
CA HIS A 61 -16.07 8.35 -10.48
C HIS A 61 -16.21 6.93 -11.05
N VAL A 62 -15.53 6.71 -12.16
CA VAL A 62 -15.29 5.40 -12.79
C VAL A 62 -13.79 5.15 -12.78
N ALA A 63 -13.35 4.12 -12.06
CA ALA A 63 -11.94 3.79 -11.90
C ALA A 63 -11.61 2.44 -12.53
N THR A 64 -10.57 2.38 -13.36
CA THR A 64 -10.03 1.10 -13.85
C THR A 64 -8.79 0.74 -13.08
N VAL A 65 -8.76 -0.46 -12.49
CA VAL A 65 -7.65 -0.92 -11.65
C VAL A 65 -6.96 -2.12 -12.31
N PHE A 66 -5.92 -1.87 -13.09
CA PHE A 66 -5.06 -2.94 -13.60
C PHE A 66 -4.24 -3.55 -12.44
N GLY A 67 -4.12 -4.88 -12.40
CA GLY A 67 -3.48 -5.59 -11.28
C GLY A 67 -4.36 -5.71 -10.03
N CYS A 68 -5.68 -5.52 -10.19
CA CYS A 68 -6.69 -5.66 -9.13
C CYS A 68 -6.73 -7.04 -8.46
N THR A 69 -6.37 -8.13 -9.17
CA THR A 69 -6.35 -9.49 -8.62
C THR A 69 -5.21 -9.73 -7.62
N GLY A 70 -4.20 -8.86 -7.63
CA GLY A 70 -3.03 -8.95 -6.77
C GLY A 70 -3.27 -8.59 -5.30
N PHE A 71 -2.16 -8.51 -4.56
CA PHE A 71 -2.16 -8.18 -3.13
C PHE A 71 -2.67 -6.76 -2.89
N LEU A 72 -2.06 -5.72 -3.48
CA LEU A 72 -2.52 -4.33 -3.29
C LEU A 72 -3.88 -4.05 -3.95
N GLY A 73 -4.11 -4.65 -5.13
CA GLY A 73 -5.29 -4.43 -5.95
C GLY A 73 -6.61 -4.64 -5.22
N ARG A 74 -6.74 -5.72 -4.45
CA ARG A 74 -7.97 -6.02 -3.69
C ARG A 74 -8.31 -4.94 -2.67
N TYR A 75 -7.31 -4.36 -2.01
CA TYR A 75 -7.52 -3.30 -1.00
C TYR A 75 -7.94 -1.99 -1.65
N VAL A 76 -7.34 -1.66 -2.80
CA VAL A 76 -7.71 -0.49 -3.59
C VAL A 76 -9.15 -0.62 -4.09
N VAL A 77 -9.50 -1.74 -4.73
CA VAL A 77 -10.87 -2.02 -5.20
C VAL A 77 -11.86 -1.97 -4.04
N SER A 78 -11.53 -2.57 -2.89
CA SER A 78 -12.40 -2.57 -1.71
C SER A 78 -12.69 -1.14 -1.22
N LYS A 79 -11.66 -0.28 -1.13
CA LYS A 79 -11.82 1.11 -0.71
C LYS A 79 -12.62 1.94 -1.70
N LEU A 80 -12.31 1.85 -2.98
CA LEU A 80 -13.03 2.56 -4.04
C LEU A 80 -14.51 2.15 -4.08
N ALA A 81 -14.79 0.85 -4.08
CA ALA A 81 -16.14 0.33 -4.10
C ALA A 81 -16.93 0.70 -2.83
N LYS A 82 -16.26 0.75 -1.66
CA LYS A 82 -16.87 1.18 -0.40
C LYS A 82 -17.27 2.66 -0.39
N ARG A 83 -16.65 3.51 -1.21
CA ARG A 83 -17.08 4.91 -1.40
C ARG A 83 -18.23 5.05 -2.41
N GLY A 84 -18.62 3.99 -3.11
CA GLY A 84 -19.61 4.06 -4.18
C GLY A 84 -19.03 4.51 -5.53
N THR A 85 -17.73 4.31 -5.72
CA THR A 85 -17.06 4.48 -7.02
C THR A 85 -17.28 3.23 -7.86
N GLN A 86 -17.63 3.42 -9.13
CA GLN A 86 -17.69 2.31 -10.06
C GLN A 86 -16.26 1.88 -10.41
N VAL A 87 -15.95 0.61 -10.20
CA VAL A 87 -14.62 0.04 -10.41
C VAL A 87 -14.69 -0.99 -11.52
N ILE A 88 -14.01 -0.69 -12.63
CA ILE A 88 -13.72 -1.64 -13.69
C ILE A 88 -12.51 -2.46 -13.24
N VAL A 89 -12.66 -3.78 -13.32
CA VAL A 89 -11.70 -4.78 -12.82
C VAL A 89 -11.21 -5.61 -14.00
N PRO A 90 -10.14 -5.18 -14.69
CA PRO A 90 -9.46 -5.97 -15.69
C PRO A 90 -8.86 -7.21 -15.05
N TYR A 91 -9.29 -8.40 -15.48
CA TYR A 91 -8.72 -9.67 -15.05
C TYR A 91 -8.20 -10.49 -16.23
N ARG A 92 -7.27 -11.40 -15.95
CA ARG A 92 -6.73 -12.35 -16.93
C ARG A 92 -7.19 -13.79 -16.68
N ASP A 93 -7.50 -14.11 -15.44
CA ASP A 93 -8.01 -15.41 -15.01
C ASP A 93 -9.39 -15.24 -14.34
N GLU A 94 -10.37 -16.02 -14.77
CA GLU A 94 -11.78 -15.92 -14.40
C GLU A 94 -11.99 -16.14 -12.89
N ASP A 95 -11.18 -16.98 -12.26
CA ASP A 95 -11.32 -17.33 -10.85
C ASP A 95 -10.72 -16.28 -9.92
N GLU A 96 -9.65 -15.61 -10.35
CA GLU A 96 -8.95 -14.61 -9.55
C GLU A 96 -9.86 -13.41 -9.19
N LYS A 97 -10.83 -13.06 -10.02
CA LYS A 97 -11.69 -11.87 -9.79
C LYS A 97 -12.84 -12.11 -8.80
N ARG A 98 -13.17 -13.36 -8.47
CA ARG A 98 -14.41 -13.73 -7.74
C ARG A 98 -14.56 -12.99 -6.41
N HIS A 99 -13.48 -12.88 -5.64
CA HIS A 99 -13.47 -12.23 -4.33
C HIS A 99 -13.68 -10.70 -4.39
N LEU A 100 -13.50 -10.07 -5.55
CA LEU A 100 -13.70 -8.63 -5.72
C LEU A 100 -15.17 -8.25 -5.88
N LYS A 101 -16.00 -9.18 -6.38
CA LYS A 101 -17.44 -8.93 -6.62
C LYS A 101 -18.19 -8.52 -5.35
N VAL A 102 -17.81 -9.05 -4.19
CA VAL A 102 -18.48 -8.75 -2.91
C VAL A 102 -18.14 -7.38 -2.34
N ASN A 103 -17.13 -6.68 -2.87
CA ASN A 103 -16.69 -5.40 -2.32
C ASN A 103 -17.64 -4.23 -2.65
N GLY A 104 -18.32 -4.28 -3.79
CA GLY A 104 -19.21 -3.21 -4.25
C GLY A 104 -20.68 -3.62 -4.27
N ASP A 105 -21.56 -2.62 -4.34
CA ASP A 105 -22.96 -2.86 -4.64
C ASP A 105 -23.15 -3.35 -6.09
N LEU A 106 -24.37 -3.75 -6.44
CA LEU A 106 -24.69 -4.23 -7.78
C LEU A 106 -24.30 -3.19 -8.84
N GLY A 107 -23.58 -3.64 -9.87
CA GLY A 107 -23.10 -2.78 -10.97
C GLY A 107 -21.90 -1.88 -10.63
N GLN A 108 -21.44 -1.85 -9.37
CA GLN A 108 -20.26 -1.06 -8.99
C GLN A 108 -18.96 -1.75 -9.38
N VAL A 109 -18.86 -3.08 -9.25
CA VAL A 109 -17.66 -3.83 -9.65
C VAL A 109 -17.92 -4.53 -10.97
N VAL A 110 -17.28 -4.06 -12.04
CA VAL A 110 -17.48 -4.55 -13.41
C VAL A 110 -16.22 -5.30 -13.87
N PRO A 111 -16.23 -6.63 -13.90
CA PRO A 111 -15.09 -7.41 -14.39
C PRO A 111 -15.03 -7.38 -15.92
N LEU A 112 -13.85 -7.12 -16.48
CA LEU A 112 -13.58 -7.20 -17.93
C LEU A 112 -12.32 -8.03 -18.19
N GLU A 113 -12.36 -8.88 -19.21
CA GLU A 113 -11.20 -9.70 -19.57
C GLU A 113 -10.14 -8.83 -20.27
N PHE A 114 -8.88 -8.99 -19.87
CA PHE A 114 -7.77 -8.28 -20.53
C PHE A 114 -6.52 -9.15 -20.66
N ASP A 115 -5.76 -8.87 -21.71
CA ASP A 115 -4.38 -9.31 -21.87
C ASP A 115 -3.51 -8.07 -22.08
N LEU A 116 -2.35 -8.03 -21.43
CA LEU A 116 -1.38 -6.93 -21.54
C LEU A 116 -0.83 -6.78 -22.97
N ARG A 117 -0.84 -7.87 -23.76
CA ARG A 117 -0.38 -7.86 -25.16
C ARG A 117 -1.42 -7.35 -26.13
N ASN A 118 -2.71 -7.42 -25.77
CA ASN A 118 -3.80 -7.06 -26.67
C ASN A 118 -4.31 -5.64 -26.37
N GLU A 119 -3.94 -4.70 -27.23
CA GLU A 119 -4.30 -3.29 -27.07
C GLU A 119 -5.81 -3.04 -27.11
N LYS A 120 -6.57 -3.82 -27.90
CA LYS A 120 -8.03 -3.68 -28.00
C LYS A 120 -8.71 -3.88 -26.64
N ASN A 121 -8.28 -4.89 -25.90
CA ASN A 121 -8.83 -5.17 -24.57
C ASN A 121 -8.50 -4.05 -23.58
N ILE A 122 -7.34 -3.41 -23.72
CA ILE A 122 -6.95 -2.26 -22.88
C ILE A 122 -7.85 -1.06 -23.20
N HIS A 123 -8.10 -0.75 -24.47
CA HIS A 123 -9.06 0.30 -24.86
C HIS A 123 -10.46 0.03 -24.30
N GLU A 124 -10.95 -1.22 -24.41
CA GLU A 124 -12.26 -1.58 -23.86
C GLU A 124 -12.35 -1.39 -22.35
N CYS A 125 -11.29 -1.72 -21.62
CA CYS A 125 -11.22 -1.49 -20.17
C CYS A 125 -11.19 0.00 -19.82
N VAL A 126 -10.56 0.84 -20.66
CA VAL A 126 -10.25 2.23 -20.32
C VAL A 126 -11.27 3.25 -20.84
N ARG A 127 -12.05 2.92 -21.88
CA ARG A 127 -12.97 3.81 -22.63
C ARG A 127 -13.84 4.77 -21.80
N ASN A 128 -14.33 4.34 -20.64
CA ASN A 128 -15.20 5.14 -19.76
C ASN A 128 -14.56 5.48 -18.41
N SER A 129 -13.24 5.32 -18.31
CA SER A 129 -12.50 5.49 -17.08
C SER A 129 -12.12 6.94 -16.86
N ASP A 130 -12.34 7.39 -15.65
CA ASP A 130 -11.95 8.72 -15.20
C ASP A 130 -10.53 8.72 -14.67
N ILE A 131 -10.22 7.66 -13.93
CA ILE A 131 -8.90 7.38 -13.39
C ILE A 131 -8.50 5.95 -13.76
N VAL A 132 -7.24 5.77 -14.06
CA VAL A 132 -6.64 4.45 -14.27
C VAL A 132 -5.53 4.25 -13.26
N TYR A 133 -5.63 3.17 -12.48
CA TYR A 133 -4.59 2.71 -11.58
C TYR A 133 -3.85 1.55 -12.23
N ASN A 134 -2.55 1.70 -12.41
CA ASN A 134 -1.68 0.62 -12.86
C ASN A 134 -0.91 0.02 -11.68
N LEU A 135 -1.37 -1.15 -11.23
CA LEU A 135 -0.74 -1.98 -10.20
C LEU A 135 -0.12 -3.25 -10.79
N VAL A 136 0.04 -3.31 -12.12
CA VAL A 136 0.59 -4.49 -12.80
C VAL A 136 2.07 -4.62 -12.45
N GLY A 137 2.42 -5.79 -11.93
CA GLY A 137 3.80 -6.12 -11.61
C GLY A 137 3.93 -7.52 -11.06
N ARG A 138 5.12 -8.09 -11.23
CA ARG A 138 5.55 -9.33 -10.60
C ARG A 138 6.94 -9.14 -10.00
N ASP A 139 7.20 -9.86 -8.91
CA ASP A 139 8.48 -9.89 -8.21
C ASP A 139 9.50 -10.82 -8.86
N TYR A 140 9.03 -11.74 -9.72
CA TYR A 140 9.82 -12.75 -10.43
C TYR A 140 9.44 -12.77 -11.92
N GLU A 141 10.38 -13.16 -12.77
CA GLU A 141 10.12 -13.34 -14.21
C GLU A 141 9.34 -14.64 -14.43
N THR A 142 8.36 -14.60 -15.32
CA THR A 142 7.63 -15.81 -15.76
C THR A 142 8.18 -16.22 -17.12
N ASN A 143 8.15 -17.52 -17.46
CA ASN A 143 8.64 -18.01 -18.75
C ASN A 143 8.03 -17.25 -19.96
N ASN A 144 6.78 -16.80 -19.84
CA ASN A 144 6.07 -16.08 -20.90
C ASN A 144 6.24 -14.56 -20.83
N PHE A 145 6.64 -13.99 -19.69
CA PHE A 145 6.67 -12.54 -19.46
C PHE A 145 7.92 -12.14 -18.67
N THR A 146 8.79 -11.38 -19.32
CA THR A 146 10.01 -10.82 -18.70
C THR A 146 9.69 -9.57 -17.88
N PHE A 147 10.62 -9.12 -17.03
CA PHE A 147 10.42 -7.88 -16.27
C PHE A 147 10.25 -6.65 -17.17
N GLU A 148 10.98 -6.57 -18.28
CA GLU A 148 10.92 -5.44 -19.21
C GLU A 148 9.56 -5.35 -19.90
N GLN A 149 9.03 -6.49 -20.36
CA GLN A 149 7.71 -6.56 -21.00
C GLN A 149 6.58 -6.15 -20.06
N VAL A 150 6.69 -6.47 -18.76
CA VAL A 150 5.64 -6.17 -17.78
C VAL A 150 5.79 -4.75 -17.23
N HIS A 151 6.97 -4.38 -16.74
CA HIS A 151 7.18 -3.13 -16.02
C HIS A 151 7.43 -1.93 -16.94
N VAL A 152 8.02 -2.13 -18.12
CA VAL A 152 8.33 -1.04 -19.06
C VAL A 152 7.31 -0.99 -20.18
N GLU A 153 7.30 -1.99 -21.07
CA GLU A 153 6.42 -1.98 -22.25
C GLU A 153 4.95 -2.01 -21.86
N GLY A 154 4.58 -2.87 -20.91
CA GLY A 154 3.21 -3.00 -20.42
C GLY A 154 2.71 -1.71 -19.75
N ALA A 155 3.53 -1.08 -18.92
CA ALA A 155 3.18 0.16 -18.26
C ALA A 155 3.05 1.32 -19.26
N ALA A 156 3.99 1.43 -20.21
CA ALA A 156 3.96 2.43 -21.29
C ALA A 156 2.72 2.26 -22.18
N ARG A 157 2.39 1.02 -22.58
CA ARG A 157 1.20 0.72 -23.38
C ARG A 157 -0.09 1.16 -22.68
N ILE A 158 -0.25 0.82 -21.40
CA ILE A 158 -1.43 1.23 -20.63
C ILE A 158 -1.50 2.77 -20.52
N ALA A 159 -0.36 3.43 -20.26
CA ALA A 159 -0.30 4.89 -20.15
C ALA A 159 -0.66 5.59 -21.48
N ARG A 160 -0.09 5.10 -22.60
CA ARG A 160 -0.39 5.59 -23.95
C ARG A 160 -1.87 5.45 -24.30
N ILE A 161 -2.44 4.26 -24.12
CA ILE A 161 -3.86 3.99 -24.40
C ILE A 161 -4.76 4.82 -23.50
N SER A 162 -4.40 5.01 -22.22
CA SER A 162 -5.14 5.87 -21.30
C SER A 162 -5.14 7.34 -21.74
N ARG A 163 -4.03 7.82 -22.32
CA ARG A 163 -3.97 9.15 -22.92
C ARG A 163 -4.85 9.25 -24.18
N GLU A 164 -4.78 8.26 -25.06
CA GLU A 164 -5.56 8.20 -26.31
C GLU A 164 -7.08 8.20 -26.04
N ASP A 165 -7.54 7.45 -25.04
CA ASP A 165 -8.95 7.39 -24.64
C ASP A 165 -9.40 8.58 -23.77
N GLY A 166 -8.51 9.53 -23.50
CA GLY A 166 -8.83 10.79 -22.81
C GLY A 166 -9.08 10.65 -21.31
N VAL A 167 -8.42 9.69 -20.65
CA VAL A 167 -8.49 9.50 -19.19
C VAL A 167 -8.02 10.76 -18.47
N ALA A 168 -8.77 11.19 -17.46
CA ALA A 168 -8.44 12.41 -16.72
C ALA A 168 -7.17 12.24 -15.86
N ARG A 169 -7.01 11.06 -15.26
CA ARG A 169 -5.96 10.78 -14.28
C ARG A 169 -5.32 9.41 -14.46
N PHE A 170 -4.00 9.37 -14.45
CA PHE A 170 -3.24 8.12 -14.49
C PHE A 170 -2.38 7.99 -13.24
N VAL A 171 -2.51 6.86 -12.53
CA VAL A 171 -1.73 6.56 -11.33
C VAL A 171 -0.92 5.29 -11.57
N HIS A 172 0.40 5.41 -11.48
CA HIS A 172 1.31 4.28 -11.65
C HIS A 172 1.95 3.91 -10.33
N VAL A 173 1.84 2.64 -9.94
CA VAL A 173 2.49 2.12 -8.72
C VAL A 173 3.79 1.41 -9.08
N SER A 174 4.88 2.01 -8.61
CA SER A 174 6.25 1.51 -8.76
C SER A 174 6.75 0.93 -7.43
N SER A 175 7.98 1.21 -7.03
CA SER A 175 8.63 0.74 -5.81
C SER A 175 9.56 1.83 -5.25
N LEU A 176 9.72 1.89 -3.93
CA LEU A 176 10.60 2.85 -3.25
C LEU A 176 12.03 2.89 -3.84
N ASN A 177 12.66 1.72 -4.01
CA ASN A 177 14.04 1.62 -4.48
C ASN A 177 14.19 1.60 -6.01
N ALA A 178 13.22 2.11 -6.77
CA ALA A 178 13.30 2.18 -8.22
C ALA A 178 14.46 3.09 -8.65
N ASP A 179 15.56 2.49 -9.12
CA ASP A 179 16.77 3.19 -9.56
C ASP A 179 17.35 2.50 -10.80
N LYS A 180 17.63 3.29 -11.84
CA LYS A 180 18.22 2.83 -13.11
C LYS A 180 19.61 2.20 -12.92
N ASN A 181 20.34 2.62 -11.87
CA ASN A 181 21.67 2.12 -11.55
C ASN A 181 21.65 0.95 -10.55
N SER A 182 20.47 0.47 -10.14
CA SER A 182 20.36 -0.62 -9.17
C SER A 182 20.95 -1.93 -9.71
N LYS A 183 21.47 -2.79 -8.82
CA LYS A 183 21.99 -4.11 -9.23
C LYS A 183 20.86 -5.08 -9.58
N SER A 184 19.71 -4.96 -8.92
CA SER A 184 18.53 -5.78 -9.20
C SER A 184 17.85 -5.35 -10.50
N LYS A 185 17.48 -6.32 -11.33
CA LYS A 185 16.73 -6.13 -12.57
C LYS A 185 15.30 -5.63 -12.28
N PHE A 186 14.69 -6.06 -11.17
CA PHE A 186 13.38 -5.58 -10.74
C PHE A 186 13.36 -4.05 -10.50
N TYR A 187 14.26 -3.52 -9.66
CA TYR A 187 14.28 -2.06 -9.41
C TYR A 187 14.68 -1.24 -10.64
N LYS A 188 15.59 -1.76 -11.48
CA LYS A 188 15.95 -1.13 -12.75
C LYS A 188 14.76 -0.98 -13.68
N THR A 189 14.05 -2.08 -13.93
CA THR A 189 12.89 -2.10 -14.83
C THR A 189 11.74 -1.25 -14.30
N LYS A 190 11.55 -1.17 -12.97
CA LYS A 190 10.61 -0.22 -12.37
C LYS A 190 10.99 1.24 -12.64
N ALA A 191 12.27 1.60 -12.53
CA ALA A 191 12.72 2.96 -12.85
C ALA A 191 12.55 3.32 -14.34
N TYR A 192 12.83 2.38 -15.25
CA TYR A 192 12.56 2.57 -16.68
C TYR A 192 11.05 2.64 -16.97
N GLY A 193 10.24 1.88 -16.24
CA GLY A 193 8.78 1.93 -16.33
C GLY A 193 8.21 3.29 -15.93
N GLU A 194 8.74 3.88 -14.85
CA GLU A 194 8.35 5.24 -14.44
C GLU A 194 8.65 6.29 -15.51
N GLU A 195 9.83 6.22 -16.14
CA GLU A 195 10.22 7.11 -17.23
C GLU A 195 9.33 6.93 -18.46
N ALA A 196 9.06 5.68 -18.84
CA ALA A 196 8.21 5.38 -19.99
C ALA A 196 6.75 5.83 -19.77
N VAL A 197 6.21 5.64 -18.56
CA VAL A 197 4.89 6.15 -18.18
C VAL A 197 4.88 7.68 -18.21
N ARG A 198 5.91 8.35 -17.69
CA ARG A 198 5.99 9.81 -17.70
C ARG A 198 6.10 10.37 -19.12
N ALA A 199 6.80 9.67 -20.01
CA ALA A 199 6.91 10.05 -21.42
C ALA A 199 5.55 9.97 -22.15
N GLU A 200 4.78 8.91 -21.89
CA GLU A 200 3.47 8.70 -22.52
C GLU A 200 2.33 9.50 -21.87
N PHE A 201 2.40 9.72 -20.55
CA PHE A 201 1.42 10.46 -19.77
C PHE A 201 2.16 11.38 -18.77
N PRO A 202 2.53 12.61 -19.18
CA PRO A 202 3.33 13.53 -18.36
C PRO A 202 2.73 13.85 -16.98
N ASP A 203 1.40 13.94 -16.93
CA ASP A 203 0.63 14.28 -15.72
C ASP A 203 0.36 13.07 -14.82
N ALA A 204 1.07 11.95 -15.04
CA ALA A 204 0.87 10.72 -14.28
C ALA A 204 1.37 10.91 -12.85
N THR A 205 0.54 10.51 -11.89
CA THR A 205 0.93 10.41 -10.49
C THR A 205 1.70 9.11 -10.29
N ILE A 206 2.95 9.19 -9.83
CA ILE A 206 3.78 8.01 -9.55
C ILE A 206 3.77 7.76 -8.05
N VAL A 207 3.47 6.53 -7.64
CA VAL A 207 3.46 6.12 -6.23
C VAL A 207 4.50 5.04 -6.02
N ARG A 208 5.44 5.28 -5.13
CA ARG A 208 6.57 4.42 -4.78
C ARG A 208 6.39 3.88 -3.35
N PRO A 209 5.64 2.80 -3.16
CA PRO A 209 5.54 2.16 -1.85
C PRO A 209 6.83 1.42 -1.50
N SER A 210 7.14 1.39 -0.20
CA SER A 210 8.09 0.42 0.36
C SER A 210 7.48 -0.99 0.36
N VAL A 211 8.21 -1.97 0.90
CA VAL A 211 7.72 -3.33 1.07
C VAL A 211 6.41 -3.32 1.87
N MET A 212 5.34 -3.79 1.23
CA MET A 212 4.01 -3.77 1.83
C MET A 212 3.78 -5.05 2.64
N HIS A 213 3.16 -4.91 3.81
CA HIS A 213 2.69 -6.04 4.61
C HIS A 213 1.19 -5.97 4.88
N GLY A 214 0.58 -7.14 5.08
CA GLY A 214 -0.87 -7.33 5.21
C GLY A 214 -1.22 -8.82 5.17
N ALA A 215 -2.52 -9.14 5.19
CA ALA A 215 -2.98 -10.51 5.41
C ALA A 215 -2.44 -11.51 4.36
N GLU A 216 -2.35 -11.11 3.10
CA GLU A 216 -1.90 -11.97 1.99
C GLU A 216 -0.55 -11.52 1.41
N ASP A 217 0.27 -10.84 2.22
CA ASP A 217 1.58 -10.43 1.79
C ASP A 217 2.50 -11.63 1.47
N ARG A 218 3.55 -11.39 0.70
CA ARG A 218 4.63 -12.36 0.50
C ARG A 218 5.83 -12.10 1.41
N PHE A 219 5.74 -11.05 2.24
CA PHE A 219 6.81 -10.60 3.10
C PHE A 219 6.74 -11.30 4.46
N LEU A 220 5.73 -10.98 5.29
CA LEU A 220 5.56 -11.60 6.59
C LEU A 220 5.11 -13.06 6.50
N ASN A 221 4.20 -13.41 5.59
CA ASN A 221 3.73 -14.79 5.45
C ASN A 221 4.85 -15.76 5.01
N ARG A 222 5.78 -15.31 4.17
CA ARG A 222 6.97 -16.12 3.79
C ARG A 222 7.82 -16.43 5.01
N LEU A 223 8.05 -15.41 5.86
CA LEU A 223 8.80 -15.57 7.10
C LEU A 223 8.06 -16.50 8.07
N ALA A 224 6.75 -16.36 8.20
CA ALA A 224 5.96 -17.13 9.13
C ALA A 224 5.82 -18.61 8.75
N GLY A 225 5.85 -18.92 7.45
CA GLY A 225 5.69 -20.28 6.93
C GLY A 225 6.95 -21.15 6.99
N THR A 226 8.12 -20.61 7.34
CA THR A 226 9.39 -21.35 7.34
C THR A 226 9.90 -21.65 8.76
N THR A 227 10.57 -22.79 8.92
CA THR A 227 11.22 -23.19 10.19
C THR A 227 12.65 -22.65 10.31
N PHE A 228 13.29 -22.36 9.17
CA PHE A 228 14.63 -21.78 9.08
C PHE A 228 14.60 -20.55 8.18
N GLU A 229 15.39 -19.53 8.51
CA GLU A 229 15.53 -18.33 7.69
C GLU A 229 16.99 -18.17 7.24
N TYR A 230 17.17 -17.93 5.94
CA TYR A 230 18.46 -17.57 5.38
C TYR A 230 18.71 -16.08 5.61
N VAL A 231 19.62 -15.77 6.53
CA VAL A 231 19.99 -14.40 6.85
C VAL A 231 21.06 -13.93 5.87
N LEU A 232 20.62 -13.13 4.90
CA LEU A 232 21.47 -12.45 3.94
C LEU A 232 22.04 -11.17 4.55
N ASN A 233 23.25 -10.78 4.14
CA ASN A 233 23.92 -9.56 4.60
C ASN A 233 24.02 -9.40 6.13
N GLY A 234 24.07 -10.51 6.89
CA GLY A 234 24.07 -10.45 8.36
C GLY A 234 22.81 -9.87 8.99
N GLY A 235 21.71 -9.74 8.24
CA GLY A 235 20.46 -9.15 8.72
C GLY A 235 20.50 -7.63 8.87
N GLN A 236 21.57 -6.98 8.39
CA GLN A 236 21.80 -5.54 8.54
C GLN A 236 21.11 -4.69 7.46
N THR A 237 20.50 -5.33 6.45
CA THR A 237 19.74 -4.62 5.43
C THR A 237 18.56 -3.88 6.07
N LYS A 238 18.44 -2.59 5.75
CA LYS A 238 17.43 -1.69 6.30
C LYS A 238 16.22 -1.61 5.38
N CYS A 239 15.03 -1.67 5.96
CA CYS A 239 13.75 -1.55 5.26
C CYS A 239 12.72 -0.80 6.09
N THR A 240 11.73 -0.21 5.42
CA THR A 240 10.70 0.67 5.98
C THR A 240 9.30 0.16 5.64
N PRO A 241 8.93 -1.02 6.15
CA PRO A 241 7.71 -1.72 5.76
C PRO A 241 6.47 -0.87 6.02
N VAL A 242 5.54 -0.89 5.06
CA VAL A 242 4.31 -0.09 5.09
C VAL A 242 3.09 -1.00 5.08
N HIS A 243 2.06 -0.62 5.82
CA HIS A 243 0.83 -1.40 5.88
C HIS A 243 -0.04 -1.17 4.62
N VAL A 244 -0.50 -2.26 4.00
CA VAL A 244 -1.22 -2.21 2.71
C VAL A 244 -2.49 -1.36 2.73
N ASN A 245 -3.24 -1.34 3.84
CA ASN A 245 -4.45 -0.50 3.95
C ASN A 245 -4.13 1.00 3.92
N ASP A 246 -2.94 1.40 4.35
CA ASP A 246 -2.55 2.82 4.40
C ASP A 246 -2.12 3.26 2.99
N VAL A 247 -1.40 2.40 2.25
CA VAL A 247 -1.11 2.60 0.82
C VAL A 247 -2.41 2.67 0.00
N ALA A 248 -3.35 1.77 0.25
CA ALA A 248 -4.64 1.79 -0.44
C ALA A 248 -5.47 3.03 -0.06
N ALA A 249 -5.35 3.55 1.17
CA ALA A 249 -5.94 4.82 1.57
C ALA A 249 -5.29 6.01 0.86
N ALA A 250 -3.97 5.99 0.65
CA ALA A 250 -3.27 7.01 -0.12
C ALA A 250 -3.78 7.04 -1.58
N LEU A 251 -3.93 5.88 -2.22
CA LEU A 251 -4.50 5.79 -3.59
C LEU A 251 -5.95 6.28 -3.67
N GLU A 252 -6.73 6.05 -2.62
CA GLU A 252 -8.11 6.55 -2.48
C GLU A 252 -8.16 8.08 -2.28
N THR A 253 -7.23 8.66 -1.52
CA THR A 253 -7.09 10.12 -1.36
C THR A 253 -6.66 10.75 -2.69
N ILE A 254 -5.68 10.14 -3.36
CA ILE A 254 -5.21 10.58 -4.68
C ILE A 254 -6.37 10.70 -5.65
N LEU A 255 -7.37 9.80 -5.67
CA LEU A 255 -8.56 9.93 -6.52
C LEU A 255 -9.26 11.29 -6.41
N SER A 256 -9.42 11.77 -5.18
CA SER A 256 -10.25 12.92 -4.85
C SER A 256 -9.49 14.24 -4.91
N ASP A 257 -8.18 14.20 -4.72
CA ASP A 257 -7.32 15.38 -4.63
C ASP A 257 -6.65 15.67 -5.98
N GLU A 258 -6.98 16.81 -6.58
CA GLU A 258 -6.41 17.26 -7.86
C GLU A 258 -4.96 17.76 -7.72
N SER A 259 -4.51 18.14 -6.51
CA SER A 259 -3.13 18.60 -6.26
C SER A 259 -2.06 17.50 -6.43
N THR A 260 -2.51 16.26 -6.63
CA THR A 260 -1.65 15.09 -6.74
C THR A 260 -1.29 14.73 -8.20
N ILE A 261 -1.81 15.47 -9.18
CA ILE A 261 -1.54 15.27 -10.61
C ILE A 261 -0.07 15.61 -10.93
N GLY A 262 0.62 14.73 -11.67
CA GLY A 262 2.03 14.90 -12.05
C GLY A 262 3.04 14.68 -10.90
N GLU A 263 2.56 14.41 -9.69
CA GLU A 263 3.41 14.30 -8.49
C GLU A 263 3.97 12.89 -8.30
N THR A 264 5.06 12.80 -7.55
CA THR A 264 5.65 11.52 -7.12
C THR A 264 5.51 11.37 -5.61
N TYR A 265 4.93 10.27 -5.16
CA TYR A 265 4.73 9.96 -3.73
C TYR A 265 5.60 8.78 -3.30
N GLU A 266 6.43 8.98 -2.28
CA GLU A 266 7.14 7.90 -1.59
C GLU A 266 6.35 7.49 -0.34
N LEU A 267 5.88 6.24 -0.33
CA LEU A 267 5.02 5.71 0.74
C LEU A 267 5.79 4.68 1.55
N TYR A 268 6.39 5.13 2.65
CA TYR A 268 7.19 4.30 3.56
C TYR A 268 6.58 4.26 4.97
N GLY A 269 6.96 3.23 5.74
CA GLY A 269 6.52 3.08 7.13
C GLY A 269 7.16 4.11 8.08
N PRO A 270 6.55 4.36 9.24
CA PRO A 270 7.02 5.37 10.20
C PRO A 270 8.37 5.05 10.87
N ARG A 271 8.82 3.80 10.81
CA ARG A 271 10.04 3.32 11.46
C ARG A 271 10.89 2.52 10.48
N GLU A 272 12.20 2.73 10.53
CA GLU A 272 13.20 1.91 9.85
C GLU A 272 13.52 0.68 10.69
N TYR A 273 13.56 -0.49 10.03
CA TYR A 273 13.89 -1.77 10.65
C TYR A 273 15.05 -2.42 9.91
N THR A 274 15.89 -3.14 10.64
CA THR A 274 16.80 -4.11 10.02
C THR A 274 16.05 -5.42 9.76
N HIS A 275 16.49 -6.20 8.77
CA HIS A 275 15.93 -7.55 8.54
C HIS A 275 16.00 -8.40 9.81
N GLU A 276 17.09 -8.31 10.58
CA GLU A 276 17.23 -8.99 11.87
C GLU A 276 16.14 -8.59 12.87
N GLN A 277 15.82 -7.30 12.98
CA GLN A 277 14.74 -6.82 13.85
C GLN A 277 13.38 -7.37 13.42
N ILE A 278 13.13 -7.48 12.11
CA ILE A 278 11.88 -8.07 11.59
C ILE A 278 11.81 -9.56 11.88
N TYR A 279 12.92 -10.30 11.71
CA TYR A 279 12.96 -11.73 12.02
C TYR A 279 12.68 -11.97 13.50
N ASN A 280 13.32 -11.19 14.38
CA ASN A 280 13.09 -11.26 15.82
C ASN A 280 11.65 -10.89 16.20
N LEU A 281 11.07 -9.86 15.55
CA LEU A 281 9.67 -9.47 15.77
C LEU A 281 8.71 -10.62 15.40
N VAL A 282 8.93 -11.25 14.24
CA VAL A 282 8.10 -12.39 13.80
C VAL A 282 8.25 -13.57 14.76
N ASP A 283 9.47 -13.91 15.19
CA ASP A 283 9.73 -14.97 16.16
C ASP A 283 9.02 -14.73 17.50
N ASP A 284 9.11 -13.49 18.00
CA ASP A 284 8.47 -13.09 19.24
C ASP A 284 6.94 -13.17 19.13
N ILE A 285 6.35 -12.79 17.98
CA ILE A 285 4.91 -12.89 17.73
C ILE A 285 4.46 -14.35 17.61
N LEU A 286 5.21 -15.20 16.93
CA LEU A 286 4.86 -16.62 16.74
C LEU A 286 5.06 -17.46 18.01
N GLY A 287 5.88 -16.98 18.95
CA GLY A 287 6.28 -17.72 20.14
C GLY A 287 7.23 -18.88 19.82
N SER A 288 7.93 -18.82 18.69
CA SER A 288 8.88 -19.85 18.25
C SER A 288 10.12 -19.18 17.67
N ARG A 289 11.31 -19.64 18.10
CA ARG A 289 12.60 -19.19 17.56
C ARG A 289 12.93 -20.01 16.32
N ARG A 290 13.05 -19.35 15.18
CA ARG A 290 13.48 -20.00 13.93
C ARG A 290 14.99 -20.11 13.89
N THR A 291 15.50 -21.13 13.22
CA THR A 291 16.95 -21.29 13.04
C THR A 291 17.43 -20.28 11.99
N GLN A 292 18.27 -19.34 12.39
CA GLN A 292 18.85 -18.33 11.51
C GLN A 292 20.19 -18.83 10.95
N ILE A 293 20.26 -19.01 9.63
CA ILE A 293 21.46 -19.49 8.94
C ILE A 293 22.05 -18.33 8.15
N TYR A 294 23.23 -17.86 8.55
CA TYR A 294 23.93 -16.76 7.88
C TYR A 294 24.64 -17.27 6.64
N ILE A 295 24.26 -16.74 5.47
CA ILE A 295 24.82 -17.17 4.19
C ILE A 295 25.55 -16.00 3.51
N PRO A 296 26.84 -16.16 3.15
CA PRO A 296 27.54 -15.20 2.30
C PRO A 296 26.86 -15.03 0.94
N LYS A 297 26.85 -13.80 0.42
CA LYS A 297 26.19 -13.46 -0.84
C LYS A 297 26.55 -14.38 -2.00
N MET A 298 27.83 -14.73 -2.16
CA MET A 298 28.28 -15.59 -3.27
C MET A 298 27.62 -16.97 -3.24
N ILE A 299 27.53 -17.59 -2.05
CA ILE A 299 26.88 -18.89 -1.88
C ILE A 299 25.38 -18.76 -2.16
N ALA A 300 24.73 -17.72 -1.62
CA ALA A 300 23.31 -17.46 -1.88
C ALA A 300 23.00 -17.27 -3.38
N MET A 301 23.88 -16.60 -4.12
CA MET A 301 23.74 -16.41 -5.57
C MET A 301 23.89 -17.71 -6.36
N ILE A 302 24.82 -18.60 -5.96
CA ILE A 302 24.99 -19.91 -6.60
C ILE A 302 23.76 -20.78 -6.34
N VAL A 303 23.29 -20.82 -5.10
CA VAL A 303 22.07 -21.57 -4.73
C VAL A 303 20.87 -21.02 -5.48
N ALA A 304 20.69 -19.70 -5.55
CA ALA A 304 19.58 -19.08 -6.27
C ALA A 304 19.62 -19.40 -7.78
N LYS A 305 20.81 -19.39 -8.42
CA LYS A 305 20.95 -19.78 -9.83
C LYS A 305 20.64 -21.25 -10.07
N LEU A 306 21.02 -22.13 -9.15
CA LEU A 306 20.73 -23.56 -9.24
C LEU A 306 19.26 -23.87 -8.94
N MET A 307 18.63 -23.12 -8.05
CA MET A 307 17.22 -23.28 -7.69
C MET A 307 16.26 -22.65 -8.71
N HIS A 308 16.73 -21.69 -9.52
CA HIS A 308 15.99 -21.08 -10.62
C HIS A 308 15.85 -22.03 -11.83
N LEU A 309 15.49 -23.29 -11.57
CA LEU A 309 14.96 -24.20 -12.57
C LEU A 309 13.47 -23.88 -12.82
N PRO A 310 12.95 -24.15 -14.03
CA PRO A 310 11.63 -23.69 -14.51
C PRO A 310 10.41 -24.13 -13.68
N PHE A 311 10.59 -25.00 -12.68
CA PHE A 311 9.51 -25.55 -11.85
C PHE A 311 9.57 -25.11 -10.38
N ILE A 312 10.65 -24.48 -9.91
CA ILE A 312 10.82 -24.03 -8.51
C ILE A 312 11.21 -22.54 -8.50
N SER A 313 10.26 -21.66 -8.82
CA SER A 313 10.48 -20.20 -8.90
C SER A 313 10.47 -19.51 -7.51
N SER A 314 10.82 -20.22 -6.43
CA SER A 314 10.74 -19.67 -5.07
C SER A 314 11.93 -18.80 -4.67
N TYR A 315 13.06 -18.90 -5.38
CA TYR A 315 14.26 -18.11 -5.08
C TYR A 315 14.94 -17.69 -6.39
N SER A 316 14.90 -16.40 -6.71
CA SER A 316 15.60 -15.85 -7.86
C SER A 316 16.93 -15.19 -7.45
N PRO A 317 17.93 -15.13 -8.35
CA PRO A 317 19.14 -14.34 -8.10
C PRO A 317 18.84 -12.86 -7.84
N ASP A 318 17.74 -12.34 -8.40
CA ASP A 318 17.29 -10.98 -8.18
C ASP A 318 16.80 -10.76 -6.74
N ASP A 319 16.12 -11.74 -6.13
CA ASP A 319 15.69 -11.67 -4.72
C ASP A 319 16.89 -11.55 -3.77
N VAL A 320 17.98 -12.26 -4.09
CA VAL A 320 19.23 -12.16 -3.33
C VAL A 320 19.80 -10.75 -3.45
N GLU A 321 19.88 -10.17 -4.66
CA GLU A 321 20.32 -8.79 -4.83
C GLU A 321 19.42 -7.80 -4.09
N ARG A 322 18.09 -7.93 -4.20
CA ARG A 322 17.11 -7.08 -3.51
C ARG A 322 17.27 -7.14 -1.99
N ALA A 323 17.53 -8.32 -1.44
CA ALA A 323 17.75 -8.49 0.01
C ALA A 323 19.03 -7.84 0.54
N HIS A 324 19.96 -7.41 -0.34
CA HIS A 324 21.17 -6.66 0.02
C HIS A 324 21.04 -5.15 -0.24
N ILE A 325 19.90 -4.69 -0.75
CA ILE A 325 19.66 -3.27 -1.05
C ILE A 325 18.90 -2.66 0.13
N ASN A 326 19.48 -1.63 0.74
CA ASN A 326 18.80 -0.83 1.74
C ASN A 326 17.74 0.05 1.08
N ASP A 327 16.64 0.26 1.79
CA ASP A 327 15.68 1.27 1.43
C ASP A 327 16.34 2.64 1.38
N LYS A 328 16.24 3.32 0.24
CA LYS A 328 16.70 4.68 0.04
C LYS A 328 15.47 5.59 0.04
N ILE A 329 15.32 6.36 1.10
CA ILE A 329 14.33 7.45 1.14
C ILE A 329 14.98 8.67 0.51
N THR A 330 14.29 9.32 -0.42
CA THR A 330 14.80 10.58 -0.98
C THR A 330 14.85 11.62 0.14
N PRO A 331 16.02 12.21 0.46
CA PRO A 331 16.13 13.12 1.60
C PRO A 331 15.26 14.36 1.37
N LEU A 332 14.48 14.71 2.38
CA LEU A 332 13.77 15.99 2.47
C LEU A 332 14.82 17.09 2.68
N PHE A 333 15.16 17.82 1.61
CA PHE A 333 15.94 19.05 1.76
C PHE A 333 15.00 20.13 2.32
N ILE A 334 15.23 20.54 3.56
CA ILE A 334 14.66 21.77 4.11
C ILE A 334 15.70 22.85 3.88
N ASP A 335 15.54 23.63 2.82
CA ASP A 335 16.33 24.84 2.64
C ASP A 335 16.02 25.79 3.80
N LYS A 336 17.00 26.07 4.65
CA LYS A 336 16.81 26.93 5.84
C LYS A 336 16.47 28.39 5.49
N GLU A 337 16.65 28.80 4.24
CA GLU A 337 16.43 30.18 3.77
C GLU A 337 15.08 30.39 3.08
N GLN A 338 14.43 29.35 2.58
CA GLN A 338 13.09 29.42 2.00
C GLN A 338 12.18 28.44 2.75
N LYS A 339 11.20 28.96 3.51
CA LYS A 339 10.17 28.16 4.19
C LYS A 339 9.18 27.50 3.21
N GLU A 340 9.68 26.94 2.11
CA GLU A 340 8.92 26.22 1.10
C GLU A 340 9.43 24.77 1.06
N ARG A 341 8.51 23.80 1.11
CA ARG A 341 8.83 22.37 0.94
C ARG A 341 9.22 22.12 -0.51
N ASN A 342 10.42 22.52 -0.91
CA ASN A 342 10.91 22.28 -2.26
C ASN A 342 11.49 20.87 -2.34
N THR A 343 10.61 19.87 -2.40
CA THR A 343 10.98 18.49 -2.72
C THR A 343 10.20 18.02 -3.94
N ALA A 344 10.88 17.38 -4.89
CA ALA A 344 10.26 16.75 -6.06
C ALA A 344 9.40 15.51 -5.70
N VAL A 345 9.34 15.13 -4.42
CA VAL A 345 8.73 13.89 -3.94
C VAL A 345 7.97 14.15 -2.63
N LYS A 346 6.68 13.79 -2.62
CA LYS A 346 5.73 13.94 -1.52
C LYS A 346 5.63 12.65 -0.69
N THR A 347 5.10 12.73 0.53
CA THR A 347 5.00 11.58 1.47
C THR A 347 3.57 11.34 1.96
N PHE A 348 3.38 10.40 2.90
CA PHE A 348 2.08 10.17 3.56
C PHE A 348 1.54 11.42 4.28
N GLU A 349 2.42 12.28 4.80
CA GLU A 349 2.02 13.50 5.51
C GLU A 349 1.28 14.48 4.60
N ASP A 350 1.70 14.59 3.33
CA ASP A 350 1.07 15.46 2.35
C ASP A 350 -0.34 14.98 1.95
N LEU A 351 -0.62 13.69 2.13
CA LEU A 351 -1.94 13.09 1.93
C LEU A 351 -2.80 13.09 3.21
N GLY A 352 -2.28 13.61 4.34
CA GLY A 352 -2.98 13.64 5.62
C GLY A 352 -3.19 12.27 6.26
N ILE A 353 -2.37 11.27 5.92
CA ILE A 353 -2.49 9.90 6.41
C ILE A 353 -1.35 9.62 7.40
N LEU A 354 -1.71 9.13 8.59
CA LEU A 354 -0.74 8.64 9.56
C LEU A 354 -0.51 7.14 9.34
N PRO A 355 0.68 6.72 8.86
CA PRO A 355 0.95 5.31 8.60
C PRO A 355 1.06 4.52 9.90
N LYS A 356 0.58 3.28 9.90
CA LYS A 356 0.61 2.39 11.06
C LYS A 356 1.97 1.76 11.25
N ASN A 357 2.34 1.55 12.51
CA ASN A 357 3.52 0.79 12.88
C ASN A 357 3.34 -0.70 12.56
N LEU A 358 4.45 -1.36 12.21
CA LEU A 358 4.49 -2.79 11.91
C LEU A 358 4.04 -3.63 13.12
N GLU A 359 4.51 -3.32 14.32
CA GLU A 359 4.22 -4.07 15.55
C GLU A 359 2.72 -4.08 15.87
N SER A 360 2.02 -2.99 15.53
CA SER A 360 0.59 -2.83 15.81
C SER A 360 -0.33 -3.67 14.92
N THR A 361 0.17 -4.07 13.74
CA THR A 361 -0.62 -4.69 12.67
C THR A 361 -0.14 -6.12 12.34
N ALA A 362 1.13 -6.44 12.59
CA ALA A 362 1.73 -7.75 12.31
C ALA A 362 0.97 -8.92 12.95
N LEU A 363 0.37 -8.74 14.14
CA LEU A 363 -0.43 -9.80 14.77
C LEU A 363 -1.57 -10.28 13.89
N SER A 364 -2.27 -9.35 13.22
CA SER A 364 -3.44 -9.71 12.40
C SER A 364 -3.09 -10.66 11.26
N VAL A 365 -1.87 -10.55 10.73
CA VAL A 365 -1.32 -11.39 9.66
C VAL A 365 -0.79 -12.70 10.24
N LEU A 366 0.05 -12.60 11.27
CA LEU A 366 0.81 -13.72 11.82
C LEU A 366 0.00 -14.63 12.75
N ARG A 367 -1.19 -14.23 13.18
CA ARG A 367 -2.04 -15.02 14.08
C ARG A 367 -2.31 -16.43 13.55
N TYR A 368 -2.49 -16.58 12.24
CA TYR A 368 -2.72 -17.87 11.60
C TYR A 368 -1.58 -18.87 11.83
N TYR A 369 -0.34 -18.38 11.91
CA TYR A 369 0.87 -19.21 12.05
C TYR A 369 1.25 -19.48 13.51
N ARG A 370 0.53 -18.92 14.48
CA ARG A 370 0.82 -19.13 15.90
C ARG A 370 0.54 -20.56 16.32
N ARG A 371 1.35 -21.05 17.24
CA ARG A 371 1.05 -22.30 17.95
C ARG A 371 -0.25 -22.14 18.71
N SER A 372 -1.04 -23.21 18.78
CA SER A 372 -2.32 -23.24 19.50
C SER A 372 -2.22 -22.73 20.94
N THR A 373 -1.09 -22.97 21.61
CA THR A 373 -0.83 -22.50 22.98
C THR A 373 -0.80 -20.97 23.13
N PHE A 374 -0.41 -20.24 22.08
CA PHE A 374 -0.22 -18.79 22.09
C PHE A 374 -1.24 -18.05 21.19
N TYR A 375 -2.24 -18.77 20.69
CA TYR A 375 -3.15 -18.25 19.66
C TYR A 375 -3.90 -17.00 20.14
N ASP A 376 -4.46 -17.07 21.35
CA ASP A 376 -5.28 -15.99 21.94
C ASP A 376 -4.47 -14.95 22.74
N GLU A 377 -3.17 -15.17 22.94
CA GLU A 377 -2.38 -14.28 23.79
C GLU A 377 -2.22 -12.88 23.18
N PRO A 378 -2.55 -11.81 23.93
CA PRO A 378 -2.41 -10.45 23.44
C PRO A 378 -0.93 -10.09 23.30
N ILE A 379 -0.62 -9.26 22.30
CA ILE A 379 0.71 -8.65 22.18
C ILE A 379 0.66 -7.18 22.59
N ASP A 380 1.79 -6.69 23.07
CA ASP A 380 2.01 -5.28 23.23
C ASP A 380 2.20 -4.61 21.86
N LYS A 381 1.32 -3.66 21.52
CA LYS A 381 1.29 -3.03 20.19
C LYS A 381 2.49 -2.13 19.90
N HIS A 382 3.24 -1.73 20.92
CA HIS A 382 4.44 -0.89 20.78
C HIS A 382 5.71 -1.71 20.57
N THR A 383 5.83 -2.83 21.27
CA THR A 383 7.04 -3.66 21.27
C THR A 383 6.91 -4.93 20.43
N GLY A 384 5.68 -5.32 20.05
CA GLY A 384 5.39 -6.58 19.37
C GLY A 384 5.52 -7.82 20.25
N LYS A 385 5.92 -7.66 21.52
CA LYS A 385 6.14 -8.78 22.43
C LYS A 385 4.83 -9.33 22.96
N VAL A 386 4.77 -10.65 23.07
CA VAL A 386 3.64 -11.34 23.69
C VAL A 386 3.56 -10.95 25.17
N ARG A 387 2.42 -10.39 25.58
CA ARG A 387 2.14 -10.15 26.99
C ARG A 387 1.72 -11.49 27.58
N ARG A 388 2.66 -12.19 28.22
CA ARG A 388 2.32 -13.34 29.05
C ARG A 388 1.40 -12.84 30.14
N GLY A 389 0.12 -13.20 30.05
CA GLY A 389 -0.80 -12.98 31.14
C GLY A 389 -0.27 -13.73 32.36
N VAL A 390 -0.03 -13.02 33.46
CA VAL A 390 -0.06 -13.67 34.77
C VAL A 390 -1.53 -14.01 34.96
N TYR A 391 -1.92 -15.22 34.53
CA TYR A 391 -3.20 -15.76 34.92
C TYR A 391 -3.11 -16.01 36.43
N TYR A 392 -3.76 -15.16 37.23
CA TYR A 392 -4.01 -15.47 38.63
C TYR A 392 -4.77 -16.80 38.63
N THR A 393 -4.09 -17.85 39.06
CA THR A 393 -4.74 -19.07 39.50
C THR A 393 -5.24 -18.75 40.90
N GLU A 394 -6.57 -18.62 41.05
CA GLU A 394 -7.23 -18.61 42.36
C GLU A 394 -7.07 -19.97 43.06
#